data_AF-A0A7S1M263-F1
#
_entry.id   AF-A0A7S1M263-F1
#
_cell.length_a   1.000
_cell.length_b   1.000
_cell.length_c   1.000
_cell.angle_alpha   90.00
_cell.angle_beta   90.00
_cell.angle_gamma   90.00
#
_symmetry.space_group_name_H-M   'P 1'
#
loop_
_entity.id
_entity.type
_entity.pdbx_description
1 polymer ?
#
loop_
_entity_poly.entity_id
_entity_poly.type
_entity_poly.pdbx_seq_one_letter_code
_entity_poly.pdbx_strand_id
1 'polypeptide(L)'
;APRAHLHAEARARSPASQAAFDLTARGELRTVDGKCLRTAQGRGVQLWAKPTSGSEVAILLVNPLSRPQTFSLPLADVPRRFNGSIMSVPDFACAPGRCSARDLWTKEERILTSGYLSVTLQPFASAFYTLRSHEAEGDVLISV
;
A
#
# COMPACT_ATOMS: atom_id res chain seq x y z
N ALA A 1 -33.95 37.86 -37.97
CA ALA A 1 -32.82 37.71 -37.03
C ALA A 1 -32.14 36.36 -37.30
N PRO A 2 -30.85 36.32 -37.67
CA PRO A 2 -30.19 35.07 -38.06
C PRO A 2 -29.58 34.33 -36.85
N ARG A 3 -29.59 33.00 -36.95
CA ARG A 3 -29.06 32.02 -35.98
C ARG A 3 -27.54 32.13 -35.85
N ALA A 4 -27.04 32.26 -34.62
CA ALA A 4 -25.63 32.08 -34.31
C ALA A 4 -25.33 30.59 -34.06
N HIS A 5 -24.38 30.06 -34.83
CA HIS A 5 -23.80 28.73 -34.69
C HIS A 5 -22.52 28.82 -33.85
N LEU A 6 -22.30 27.77 -33.03
CA LEU A 6 -21.01 27.21 -32.61
C LEU A 6 -20.04 28.09 -31.79
N HIS A 7 -19.82 27.72 -30.53
CA HIS A 7 -18.58 27.06 -30.09
C HIS A 7 -18.84 26.44 -28.71
N ALA A 8 -19.23 25.17 -28.70
CA ALA A 8 -19.15 24.36 -27.50
C ALA A 8 -17.67 24.00 -27.30
N GLU A 9 -16.97 24.74 -26.44
CA GLU A 9 -15.67 24.28 -25.96
C GLU A 9 -15.90 23.03 -25.12
N ALA A 10 -15.58 21.89 -25.73
CA ALA A 10 -15.40 20.64 -25.05
C ALA A 10 -14.30 20.80 -24.00
N ARG A 11 -14.67 21.08 -22.75
CA ARG A 11 -13.86 20.67 -21.62
C ARG A 11 -13.79 19.15 -21.70
N ALA A 12 -12.73 18.64 -22.30
CA ALA A 12 -12.26 17.29 -22.06
C ALA A 12 -12.04 17.18 -20.55
N ARG A 13 -13.08 16.75 -19.83
CA ARG A 13 -12.90 16.10 -18.54
C ARG A 13 -12.07 14.88 -18.88
N SER A 14 -10.76 14.94 -18.60
CA SER A 14 -10.03 13.71 -18.32
C SER A 14 -10.96 12.86 -17.46
N PRO A 15 -11.24 11.60 -17.81
CA PRO A 15 -11.86 10.72 -16.85
C PRO A 15 -10.85 10.67 -15.72
N ALA A 16 -11.09 11.46 -14.67
CA ALA A 16 -10.60 11.12 -13.36
C ALA A 16 -11.12 9.71 -13.21
N SER A 17 -10.23 8.72 -13.33
CA SER A 17 -10.49 7.37 -12.87
C SER A 17 -10.81 7.58 -11.40
N GLN A 18 -12.08 7.81 -11.12
CA GLN A 18 -12.63 7.79 -9.79
C GLN A 18 -12.38 6.36 -9.38
N ALA A 19 -11.24 6.14 -8.71
CA ALA A 19 -10.97 4.90 -8.04
C ALA A 19 -12.14 4.76 -7.06
N ALA A 20 -13.14 3.98 -7.48
CA ALA A 20 -14.29 3.68 -6.67
C ALA A 20 -13.84 2.61 -5.69
N PHE A 21 -14.05 2.88 -4.41
CA PHE A 21 -13.79 1.94 -3.35
C PHE A 21 -15.13 1.57 -2.71
N ASP A 22 -15.31 0.29 -2.40
CA ASP A 22 -16.44 -0.18 -1.62
C ASP A 22 -15.95 -0.79 -0.30
N LEU A 23 -16.74 -0.68 0.76
CA LEU A 23 -16.40 -1.30 2.05
C LEU A 23 -16.94 -2.73 2.09
N THR A 24 -16.08 -3.71 2.39
CA THR A 24 -16.54 -5.08 2.65
C THR A 24 -17.30 -5.14 3.97
N ALA A 25 -18.10 -6.18 4.16
CA ALA A 25 -18.80 -6.45 5.43
C ALA A 25 -17.86 -6.61 6.65
N ARG A 26 -16.54 -6.72 6.42
CA ARG A 26 -15.50 -6.82 7.46
C ARG A 26 -14.76 -5.50 7.69
N GLY A 27 -15.17 -4.40 7.04
CA GLY A 27 -14.53 -3.10 7.15
C GLY A 27 -13.25 -2.93 6.32
N GLU A 28 -13.09 -3.72 5.26
CA GLU A 28 -11.96 -3.62 4.32
C GLU A 28 -12.35 -2.68 3.17
N LEU A 29 -11.47 -1.76 2.72
CA LEU A 29 -11.74 -0.98 1.50
C LEU A 29 -11.35 -1.82 0.29
N ARG A 30 -12.32 -2.29 -0.47
CA ARG A 30 -12.13 -3.04 -1.69
C ARG A 30 -12.06 -2.09 -2.88
N THR A 31 -11.07 -2.30 -3.76
CA THR A 31 -10.99 -1.57 -5.04
C THR A 31 -11.89 -2.20 -6.08
N VAL A 32 -12.23 -1.49 -7.16
CA VAL A 32 -12.95 -2.04 -8.33
C VAL A 32 -12.40 -3.38 -8.84
N ASP A 33 -11.09 -3.60 -8.75
CA ASP A 33 -10.44 -4.87 -9.16
C ASP A 33 -10.57 -6.00 -8.12
N GLY A 34 -11.44 -5.86 -7.12
CA GLY A 34 -11.68 -6.85 -6.07
C GLY A 34 -10.56 -6.99 -5.03
N LYS A 35 -9.53 -6.14 -5.05
CA LYS A 35 -8.43 -6.15 -4.07
C LYS A 35 -8.88 -5.50 -2.75
N CYS A 36 -8.86 -6.27 -1.66
CA CYS A 36 -9.22 -5.78 -0.33
C CYS A 36 -8.04 -5.06 0.37
N LEU A 37 -8.26 -3.83 0.82
CA LEU A 37 -7.42 -3.14 1.78
C LEU A 37 -7.80 -3.62 3.18
N ARG A 38 -6.91 -4.35 3.84
CA ARG A 38 -7.18 -4.82 5.22
C ARG A 38 -6.89 -3.70 6.20
N THR A 39 -7.86 -3.40 7.07
CA THR A 39 -7.68 -2.51 8.21
C THR A 39 -7.13 -3.29 9.39
N ALA A 40 -6.01 -2.85 9.96
CA ALA A 40 -5.57 -3.32 11.27
C ALA A 40 -5.53 -2.13 12.24
N GLN A 41 -6.21 -2.26 13.37
CA GLN A 41 -6.18 -1.23 14.42
C GLN A 41 -5.02 -1.52 15.38
N GLY A 42 -3.98 -0.71 15.31
CA GLY A 42 -2.98 -0.61 16.37
C GLY A 42 -3.51 0.25 17.52
N ARG A 43 -2.68 0.61 18.50
CA ARG A 43 -3.02 1.49 19.64
C ARG A 43 -3.48 2.91 19.23
N GLY A 44 -4.62 3.04 18.56
CA GLY A 44 -5.14 4.29 17.98
C GLY A 44 -4.73 4.55 16.53
N VAL A 45 -3.78 3.81 15.95
CA VAL A 45 -3.33 3.97 14.55
C VAL A 45 -4.15 3.07 13.62
N GLN A 46 -4.60 3.62 12.49
CA GLN A 46 -5.23 2.85 11.42
C GLN A 46 -4.17 2.44 10.40
N LEU A 47 -4.06 1.14 10.13
CA LEU A 47 -3.23 0.59 9.06
C LEU A 47 -4.11 0.10 7.92
N TRP A 48 -3.72 0.42 6.69
CA TRP A 48 -4.30 -0.12 5.46
C TRP A 48 -3.19 -0.75 4.61
N ALA A 49 -3.42 -1.91 4.01
CA ALA A 49 -2.43 -2.60 3.18
C ALA A 49 -3.01 -3.10 1.85
N LYS A 50 -2.27 -2.95 0.75
CA LYS A 50 -2.64 -3.39 -0.62
C LYS A 50 -1.46 -4.03 -1.35
N PRO A 51 -1.59 -5.20 -1.99
CA PRO A 51 -0.61 -5.65 -2.97
C PRO A 51 -0.62 -4.76 -4.20
N THR A 52 0.57 -4.35 -4.61
CA THR A 52 0.79 -3.65 -5.87
C THR A 52 1.38 -4.59 -6.92
N SER A 53 2.23 -5.54 -6.53
CA SER A 53 2.78 -6.61 -7.38
C SER A 53 3.04 -7.89 -6.58
N GLY A 54 3.63 -8.93 -7.19
CA GLY A 54 3.96 -10.18 -6.50
C GLY A 54 5.05 -10.09 -5.44
N SER A 55 5.83 -9.02 -5.45
CA SER A 55 6.89 -8.77 -4.47
C SER A 55 6.71 -7.44 -3.74
N GLU A 56 5.55 -6.80 -3.87
CA GLU A 56 5.34 -5.44 -3.35
C GLU A 56 3.96 -5.23 -2.72
N VAL A 57 3.96 -4.60 -1.55
CA VAL A 57 2.76 -4.21 -0.80
C VAL A 57 2.84 -2.72 -0.44
N ALA A 58 1.82 -1.97 -0.82
CA ALA A 58 1.58 -0.60 -0.37
C ALA A 58 0.93 -0.61 1.02
N ILE A 59 1.42 0.21 1.94
CA ILE A 59 0.86 0.37 3.30
C ILE A 59 0.63 1.85 3.64
N LEU A 60 -0.57 2.18 4.13
CA LEU A 60 -0.91 3.51 4.64
C LEU A 60 -1.14 3.42 6.15
N LEU A 61 -0.43 4.26 6.88
CA LEU A 61 -0.57 4.43 8.33
C LEU A 61 -1.17 5.80 8.61
N VAL A 62 -2.20 5.86 9.45
CA VAL A 62 -2.85 7.11 9.84
C VAL A 62 -2.90 7.20 11.36
N ASN A 63 -2.41 8.30 11.91
CA ASN A 63 -2.61 8.66 13.32
C ASN A 63 -3.82 9.61 13.43
N PRO A 64 -5.02 9.12 13.76
CA PRO A 64 -6.20 9.96 13.93
C PRO A 64 -6.23 10.71 15.27
N LEU A 65 -5.24 10.53 16.16
CA LEU A 65 -5.25 11.14 17.47
C LEU A 65 -4.60 12.54 17.46
N SER A 66 -4.96 13.35 18.45
CA SER A 66 -4.40 14.69 18.70
C SER A 66 -3.00 14.68 19.35
N ARG A 67 -2.36 13.51 19.46
CA ARG A 67 -1.03 13.34 20.09
C ARG A 67 -0.10 12.51 19.19
N PRO A 68 1.22 12.74 19.25
CA PRO A 68 2.18 11.92 18.52
C PRO A 68 2.09 10.45 18.89
N GLN A 69 2.29 9.56 17.92
CA GLN A 69 2.33 8.11 18.14
C GLN A 69 3.53 7.48 17.42
N THR A 70 4.28 6.65 18.14
CA THR A 70 5.25 5.75 17.53
C THR A 70 4.60 4.39 17.33
N PHE A 71 4.56 3.95 16.08
CA PHE A 71 4.02 2.68 15.64
C PHE A 71 5.16 1.76 15.22
N SER A 72 5.14 0.52 15.71
CA SER A 72 6.06 -0.52 15.29
C SER A 72 5.23 -1.60 14.60
N LEU A 73 5.19 -1.58 13.27
CA LEU A 73 4.45 -2.53 12.45
C LEU A 73 5.21 -3.86 12.38
N PRO A 74 4.71 -4.98 12.91
CA PRO A 74 5.32 -6.27 12.64
C PRO A 74 5.18 -6.59 11.15
N LEU A 75 6.28 -6.90 10.47
CA LEU A 75 6.24 -7.26 9.03
C LEU A 75 5.45 -8.55 8.78
N ALA A 76 5.26 -9.37 9.82
CA ALA A 76 4.40 -10.55 9.79
C ALA A 76 2.90 -10.21 9.64
N ASP A 77 2.47 -9.01 10.06
CA ASP A 77 1.07 -8.57 9.97
C ASP A 77 0.72 -8.02 8.59
N VAL A 78 1.75 -7.71 7.78
CA VAL A 78 1.56 -7.35 6.38
C VAL A 78 1.05 -8.59 5.64
N PRO A 79 -0.13 -8.53 5.01
CA PRO A 79 -0.73 -9.76 4.52
C PRO A 79 0.13 -10.37 3.40
N ARG A 80 0.48 -11.64 3.56
CA ARG A 80 1.33 -12.40 2.63
C ARG A 80 0.54 -12.99 1.45
N ARG A 81 -0.76 -13.18 1.67
CA ARG A 81 -1.72 -13.80 0.74
C ARG A 81 -2.96 -12.94 0.62
N PHE A 82 -3.39 -12.69 -0.61
CA PHE A 82 -4.66 -12.03 -0.91
C PHE A 82 -5.46 -12.93 -1.85
N ASN A 83 -6.39 -13.73 -1.32
CA ASN A 83 -7.37 -14.45 -2.13
C ASN A 83 -8.71 -13.66 -2.08
N GLY A 84 -9.51 -13.57 -3.14
CA GLY A 84 -10.05 -14.70 -3.90
C GLY A 84 -9.88 -14.68 -5.42
N SER A 85 -8.72 -14.31 -5.96
CA SER A 85 -8.38 -14.68 -7.34
C SER A 85 -7.48 -15.92 -7.33
N ILE A 86 -7.80 -16.91 -8.17
CA ILE A 86 -7.11 -18.20 -8.34
C ILE A 86 -5.74 -18.05 -9.02
N MET A 87 -5.34 -16.84 -9.42
CA MET A 87 -4.06 -16.61 -10.07
C MET A 87 -2.95 -16.29 -9.07
N SER A 88 -2.21 -17.33 -8.68
CA SER A 88 -0.74 -17.45 -8.70
C SER A 88 0.12 -16.18 -8.57
N VAL A 89 -0.19 -15.27 -7.65
CA VAL A 89 0.76 -14.22 -7.25
C VAL A 89 1.64 -14.82 -6.14
N PRO A 90 2.98 -14.82 -6.27
CA PRO A 90 3.87 -15.33 -5.23
C PRO A 90 3.60 -14.65 -3.90
N ASP A 91 3.67 -15.42 -2.82
CA ASP A 91 3.42 -14.94 -1.47
C ASP A 91 4.40 -13.81 -1.13
N PHE A 92 3.90 -12.61 -0.80
CA PHE A 92 4.76 -11.55 -0.30
C PHE A 92 5.35 -12.00 1.04
N ALA A 93 6.66 -12.25 1.08
CA ALA A 93 7.37 -12.72 2.26
C ALA A 93 8.47 -11.71 2.65
N CYS A 94 8.13 -10.82 3.58
CA CYS A 94 9.06 -9.81 4.04
C CYS A 94 9.90 -10.33 5.22
N ALA A 95 11.16 -10.67 4.94
CA ALA A 95 12.12 -11.10 5.95
C ALA A 95 13.13 -9.97 6.26
N PRO A 96 13.64 -9.87 7.50
CA PRO A 96 14.71 -8.94 7.83
C PRO A 96 15.92 -9.10 6.90
N GLY A 97 16.46 -7.99 6.40
CA GLY A 97 17.57 -7.95 5.44
C GLY A 97 17.18 -8.28 3.99
N ARG A 98 15.96 -8.78 3.75
CA ARG A 98 15.45 -9.14 2.41
C ARG A 98 14.24 -8.31 2.00
N CYS A 99 14.09 -7.16 2.64
CA CYS A 99 13.00 -6.25 2.37
C CYS A 99 13.49 -4.81 2.38
N SER A 100 12.93 -3.99 1.51
CA SER A 100 13.03 -2.54 1.64
C SER A 100 11.67 -1.92 1.91
N ALA A 101 11.69 -0.79 2.62
CA ALA A 101 10.57 0.11 2.75
C ALA A 101 10.94 1.42 2.06
N ARG A 102 10.08 1.87 1.15
CA ARG A 102 10.21 3.18 0.52
C ARG A 102 9.09 4.08 0.99
N ASP A 103 9.44 5.20 1.59
CA ASP A 103 8.51 6.28 1.92
C ASP A 103 8.10 7.00 0.63
N LEU A 104 6.81 7.04 0.33
CA LEU A 104 6.31 7.65 -0.89
C LEU A 104 6.24 9.18 -0.81
N TRP A 105 6.24 9.75 0.40
CA TRP A 105 6.22 11.19 0.61
C TRP A 105 7.62 11.78 0.48
N THR A 106 8.61 11.18 1.16
CA THR A 106 10.00 11.66 1.12
C THR A 106 10.81 11.05 -0.03
N LYS A 107 10.30 9.98 -0.66
CA LYS A 107 10.98 9.17 -1.68
C LYS A 107 12.21 8.43 -1.17
N GLU A 108 12.43 8.41 0.14
CA GLU A 108 13.56 7.69 0.76
C GLU A 108 13.27 6.19 0.83
N GLU A 109 14.29 5.39 0.54
CA GLU A 109 14.23 3.93 0.64
C GLU A 109 15.23 3.45 1.68
N ARG A 110 14.81 2.46 2.48
CA ARG A 110 15.65 1.83 3.50
C ARG A 110 15.47 0.32 3.50
N ILE A 111 16.56 -0.40 3.72
CA ILE A 111 16.51 -1.84 3.96
C ILE A 111 15.98 -2.08 5.37
N LEU A 112 15.00 -2.97 5.48
CA LEU A 112 14.42 -3.37 6.76
C LEU A 112 15.27 -4.48 7.37
N THR A 113 16.12 -4.12 8.32
CA THR A 113 17.00 -5.07 9.03
C THR A 113 16.32 -5.72 10.24
N SER A 114 15.13 -5.26 10.61
CA SER A 114 14.35 -5.81 11.73
C SER A 114 13.04 -6.42 11.23
N GLY A 115 12.41 -7.25 12.05
CA GLY A 115 11.06 -7.79 11.79
C GLY A 115 9.94 -6.75 11.90
N TYR A 116 10.28 -5.47 12.05
CA TYR A 116 9.36 -4.37 12.26
C TYR A 116 9.68 -3.17 11.37
N LEU A 117 8.63 -2.43 11.00
CA LEU A 117 8.74 -1.07 10.46
C LEU A 117 8.32 -0.08 11.55
N SER A 118 9.29 0.67 12.08
CA SER A 118 9.03 1.72 13.05
C SER A 118 8.76 3.07 12.36
N VAL A 119 7.67 3.73 12.75
CA VAL A 119 7.23 5.01 12.20
C VAL A 119 6.69 5.87 13.34
N THR A 120 7.14 7.12 13.43
CA THR A 120 6.57 8.11 14.34
C THR A 120 5.70 9.08 13.55
N LEU A 121 4.41 9.13 13.89
CA LEU A 121 3.43 10.01 13.26
C LEU A 121 3.06 11.15 14.22
N GLN A 122 3.07 12.37 13.70
CA GLN A 122 2.51 13.54 14.39
C GLN A 122 0.99 13.44 14.52
N PRO A 123 0.35 14.27 15.36
CA PRO A 123 -1.11 14.36 15.43
C PRO A 123 -1.73 14.50 14.04
N PHE A 124 -2.76 13.70 13.74
CA PHE A 124 -3.48 13.74 12.45
C PHE A 124 -2.63 13.51 11.20
N ALA A 125 -1.40 13.01 11.36
CA ALA A 125 -0.50 12.75 10.24
C ALA A 125 -0.67 11.33 9.68
N SER A 126 -0.17 11.13 8.48
CA SER A 126 -0.08 9.82 7.83
C SER A 126 1.31 9.55 7.26
N ALA A 127 1.63 8.28 7.07
CA ALA A 127 2.79 7.85 6.31
C ALA A 127 2.38 6.78 5.31
N PHE A 128 2.96 6.83 4.13
CA PHE A 128 2.65 5.93 3.03
C PHE A 128 3.94 5.26 2.56
N TYR A 129 4.03 3.95 2.70
CA TYR A 129 5.17 3.17 2.24
C TYR A 129 4.79 2.17 1.15
N THR A 130 5.77 1.82 0.32
CA THR A 130 5.80 0.50 -0.33
C THR A 130 6.82 -0.38 0.37
N LEU A 131 6.43 -1.62 0.65
CA LEU A 131 7.31 -2.67 1.11
C LEU A 131 7.60 -3.58 -0.08
N ARG A 132 8.88 -3.79 -0.39
CA ARG A 132 9.31 -4.67 -1.47
C ARG A 132 10.15 -5.81 -0.89
N SER A 133 9.77 -7.05 -1.19
CA SER A 133 10.60 -8.21 -0.91
C SER A 133 11.64 -8.38 -2.02
N HIS A 134 12.88 -8.54 -1.62
CA HIS A 134 13.96 -8.96 -2.52
C HIS A 134 14.00 -10.48 -2.41
N GLU A 135 13.71 -11.20 -3.49
CA GLU A 135 14.08 -12.61 -3.54
C GLU A 135 15.58 -12.70 -3.28
N ALA A 136 16.00 -13.68 -2.50
CA ALA A 136 17.42 -14.01 -2.49
C ALA A 136 17.74 -14.41 -3.93
N GLU A 137 18.48 -13.57 -4.66
CA GLU A 137 19.23 -14.03 -5.82
C GLU A 137 19.89 -15.32 -5.39
N GLY A 138 19.48 -16.42 -6.01
CA GLY A 138 19.87 -17.74 -5.56
C GLY A 138 21.37 -17.79 -5.39
N ASP A 139 21.81 -18.44 -4.31
CA ASP A 139 23.09 -19.12 -4.32
C ASP A 139 23.14 -19.97 -5.60
N VAL A 140 23.70 -19.41 -6.67
CA VAL A 140 24.20 -20.19 -7.78
C VAL A 140 25.41 -20.91 -7.20
N LEU A 141 25.15 -22.04 -6.55
CA LEU A 141 26.16 -23.05 -6.27
C LEU A 141 26.74 -23.45 -7.63
N ILE A 142 27.83 -22.78 -8.02
CA ILE A 142 28.75 -23.30 -9.02
C ILE A 142 29.41 -24.50 -8.35
N SER A 143 28.78 -25.66 -8.47
CA SER A 143 29.44 -26.94 -8.22
C SER A 143 30.47 -27.13 -9.33
N VAL A 144 31.74 -26.97 -8.98
CA VAL A 144 32.91 -27.35 -9.80
C VAL A 144 33.10 -28.86 -9.71
#